data_AF-W5T8G9-F1
#
_entry.id   AF-W5T8G9-F1
#
_cell.length_a   1.000
_cell.length_b   1.000
_cell.length_c   1.000
_cell.angle_alpha   90.00
_cell.angle_beta   90.00
_cell.angle_gamma   90.00
#
_symmetry.space_group_name_H-M   'P 1'
#
loop_
_entity.id
_entity.type
_entity.pdbx_description
1 polymer ?
#
loop_
_entity_poly.entity_id
_entity_poly.type
_entity_poly.pdbx_seq_one_letter_code
_entity_poly.pdbx_strand_id
1 'polypeptide(L)'
;MSTNPQQKSTPAFLAQAAIAFGVSFVGTCLGILYLPLDLWQRGFLLMAGLFLVSSTFTLAKVVRDQAESQRVHQRIDEARMERLMAEYDPLKAAQ
;
A
#
# COMPACT_ATOMS: atom_id res chain seq x y z
N MET A 1 25.40 1.21 -6.09
CA MET A 1 24.78 -0.14 -6.06
C MET A 1 24.06 -0.31 -4.72
N SER A 2 22.88 0.29 -4.55
CA SER A 2 22.06 0.08 -3.35
C SER A 2 21.11 -1.08 -3.63
N THR A 3 21.56 -2.30 -3.34
CA THR A 3 20.69 -3.48 -3.35
C THR A 3 19.68 -3.29 -2.21
N ASN A 4 18.49 -2.79 -2.53
CA ASN A 4 17.37 -2.80 -1.61
C ASN A 4 16.84 -4.24 -1.59
N PRO A 5 17.10 -5.05 -0.54
CA PRO A 5 16.57 -6.39 -0.48
C PRO A 5 15.05 -6.25 -0.41
N GLN A 6 14.37 -6.55 -1.51
CA GLN A 6 12.92 -6.64 -1.56
C GLN A 6 12.48 -7.62 -0.46
N GLN A 7 12.09 -7.08 0.69
CA GLN A 7 11.49 -7.87 1.76
C GLN A 7 10.14 -8.35 1.25
N LYS A 8 10.15 -9.54 0.65
CA LYS A 8 8.94 -10.25 0.27
C LYS A 8 8.18 -10.52 1.56
N SER A 9 7.10 -9.78 1.79
CA SER A 9 6.28 -9.96 2.98
C SER A 9 5.72 -11.38 2.97
N THR A 10 6.18 -12.19 3.91
CA THR A 10 5.72 -13.57 4.09
C THR A 10 4.21 -13.56 4.38
N PRO A 11 3.42 -14.52 3.85
CA PRO A 11 1.97 -14.59 4.11
C PRO A 11 1.61 -14.59 5.61
N ALA A 12 2.51 -15.07 6.48
CA ALA A 12 2.38 -15.00 7.93
C ALA A 12 2.26 -13.56 8.47
N PHE A 13 3.02 -12.60 7.93
CA PHE A 13 2.96 -11.20 8.35
C PHE A 13 1.66 -10.52 7.92
N LEU A 14 1.12 -10.90 6.76
CA LEU A 14 -0.18 -10.44 6.30
C LEU A 14 -1.29 -10.97 7.22
N ALA A 15 -1.26 -12.27 7.55
CA ALA A 15 -2.21 -12.88 8.48
C ALA A 15 -2.16 -12.19 9.86
N GLN A 16 -0.97 -11.94 10.39
CA GLN A 16 -0.79 -11.22 11.65
C GLN A 16 -1.41 -9.82 11.60
N ALA A 17 -1.13 -9.04 10.54
CA ALA A 17 -1.68 -7.71 10.37
C ALA A 17 -3.21 -7.73 10.27
N ALA A 18 -3.78 -8.70 9.55
CA ALA A 18 -5.24 -8.86 9.43
C ALA A 18 -5.89 -9.21 10.77
N ILE A 19 -5.27 -10.09 11.56
CA ILE A 19 -5.76 -10.46 12.90
C ILE A 19 -5.67 -9.25 13.84
N ALA A 20 -4.53 -8.54 13.87
CA ALA A 20 -4.35 -7.37 14.71
C ALA A 20 -5.37 -6.26 14.38
N PHE A 21 -5.63 -6.04 13.09
CA PHE A 21 -6.67 -5.12 12.62
C PHE A 21 -8.07 -5.58 13.05
N GLY A 22 -8.39 -6.87 12.91
CA GLY A 22 -9.68 -7.41 13.34
C GLY A 22 -9.91 -7.23 14.84
N VAL A 23 -8.90 -7.52 15.67
CA VAL A 23 -8.98 -7.37 17.13
C VAL A 23 -9.13 -5.89 17.51
N SER A 24 -8.37 -4.98 16.90
CA SER A 24 -8.47 -3.55 17.21
C SER A 24 -9.81 -2.97 16.75
N PHE A 25 -10.30 -3.34 15.57
CA PHE A 25 -11.60 -2.91 15.05
C PHE A 25 -12.76 -3.37 15.94
N VAL A 26 -12.76 -4.65 16.35
CA VAL A 26 -13.76 -5.19 17.29
C VAL A 26 -13.64 -4.49 18.64
N GLY A 27 -12.43 -4.26 19.14
CA GLY A 27 -12.19 -3.51 20.37
C GLY A 27 -12.76 -2.09 20.32
N THR A 28 -12.58 -1.38 19.21
CA THR A 28 -13.18 -0.05 18.99
C THR A 28 -14.70 -0.11 18.98
N CYS A 29 -15.30 -1.06 18.25
CA CYS A 29 -16.76 -1.22 18.23
C CYS A 29 -17.31 -1.54 19.63
N LEU A 30 -16.70 -2.48 20.36
CA LEU A 30 -17.10 -2.81 21.73
C LEU A 30 -16.92 -1.62 22.68
N GLY A 31 -15.84 -0.85 22.56
CA GLY A 31 -15.63 0.37 23.33
C GLY A 31 -16.72 1.41 23.09
N ILE A 32 -17.13 1.61 21.83
CA ILE A 32 -18.24 2.51 21.48
C ILE A 32 -19.57 1.99 22.06
N LEU A 33 -19.78 0.67 22.12
CA LEU A 33 -21.00 0.08 22.70
C LEU A 33 -21.05 0.18 24.23
N TYR A 34 -19.90 0.11 24.91
CA TYR A 34 -19.79 0.22 26.37
C TYR A 34 -19.83 1.67 26.88
N LEU A 35 -19.66 2.66 26.01
CA LEU A 35 -19.73 4.06 26.39
C LEU A 35 -21.17 4.46 26.76
N PRO A 36 -21.40 5.12 27.91
CA PRO A 36 -22.72 5.63 28.28
C PRO A 36 -23.05 6.90 27.48
N LEU A 37 -23.39 6.71 26.20
CA LEU A 37 -23.77 7.77 25.26
C LEU A 37 -25.21 7.57 24.79
N ASP A 38 -25.84 8.64 24.31
CA ASP A 38 -27.12 8.53 23.62
C ASP A 38 -26.98 7.72 22.34
N LEU A 39 -28.07 7.07 21.94
CA LEU A 39 -28.13 6.22 20.75
C LEU A 39 -27.68 6.96 19.47
N TRP A 40 -28.01 8.25 19.38
CA TRP A 40 -27.64 9.09 18.23
C TRP A 40 -26.12 9.35 18.14
N GLN A 41 -25.50 9.71 19.27
CA GLN A 41 -24.05 9.96 19.33
C GLN A 41 -23.27 8.68 19.07
N ARG A 42 -23.75 7.55 19.60
CA ARG A 42 -23.20 6.22 19.34
C ARG A 42 -23.27 5.85 17.86
N GLY A 43 -24.41 6.13 17.21
CA GLY A 43 -24.60 5.93 15.77
C GLY A 43 -23.64 6.77 14.93
N PHE A 44 -23.46 8.04 15.28
CA PHE A 44 -22.50 8.93 14.62
C PHE A 44 -21.06 8.41 14.72
N LEU A 45 -20.61 8.00 15.92
CA LEU A 45 -19.27 7.44 16.13
C LEU A 45 -19.05 6.14 15.34
N LEU A 46 -20.04 5.24 15.31
CA LEU A 46 -19.97 4.02 14.51
C LEU A 46 -19.85 4.33 13.01
N MET A 47 -20.70 5.23 12.49
CA MET A 47 -20.67 5.60 11.07
C MET A 47 -19.36 6.31 10.70
N ALA A 48 -18.91 7.25 11.52
CA ALA A 48 -17.64 7.94 11.33
C ALA A 48 -16.46 6.96 11.36
N GLY A 49 -16.44 6.03 12.32
CA GLY A 49 -15.41 4.99 12.41
C GLY A 49 -15.38 4.06 11.19
N LEU A 50 -16.54 3.56 10.75
CA LEU A 50 -16.66 2.73 9.56
C LEU A 50 -16.18 3.45 8.30
N PHE A 51 -16.61 4.70 8.11
CA PHE A 51 -16.22 5.51 6.97
C PHE A 51 -14.71 5.82 6.97
N LEU A 52 -14.16 6.16 8.14
CA LEU A 52 -12.74 6.42 8.31
C LEU A 52 -11.88 5.20 7.97
N VAL A 53 -12.28 4.01 8.46
CA VAL A 53 -11.61 2.74 8.16
C VAL A 53 -11.64 2.44 6.65
N SER A 54 -12.81 2.56 6.02
CA SER A 54 -12.97 2.34 4.58
C SER A 54 -12.10 3.30 3.73
N SER A 55 -12.11 4.59 4.08
CA SER A 55 -11.29 5.62 3.42
C SER A 55 -9.79 5.34 3.60
N THR A 56 -9.38 4.94 4.80
CA THR A 56 -7.97 4.60 5.09
C THR A 56 -7.50 3.40 4.26
N PHE A 57 -8.33 2.35 4.11
CA PHE A 57 -8.00 1.22 3.23
C PHE A 57 -7.93 1.61 1.76
N THR A 58 -8.80 2.50 1.32
CA THR A 58 -8.79 3.01 -0.06
C THR A 58 -7.51 3.79 -0.32
N LEU A 59 -7.15 4.69 0.60
CA LEU A 59 -5.91 5.44 0.53
C LEU A 59 -4.68 4.51 0.56
N ALA A 60 -4.67 3.48 1.41
CA ALA A 60 -3.60 2.50 1.47
C ALA A 60 -3.44 1.72 0.14
N LYS A 61 -4.56 1.38 -0.53
CA LYS A 61 -4.52 0.80 -1.88
C LYS A 61 -3.89 1.77 -2.87
N VAL A 62 -4.37 3.01 -2.93
CA VAL A 62 -3.83 4.03 -3.85
C VAL A 62 -2.32 4.23 -3.66
N VAL A 63 -1.85 4.32 -2.41
CA VAL A 63 -0.42 4.46 -2.12
C VAL A 63 0.38 3.22 -2.57
N ARG A 64 -0.16 2.03 -2.37
CA ARG A 64 0.47 0.79 -2.83
C ARG A 64 0.52 0.72 -4.36
N ASP A 65 -0.59 1.05 -5.02
CA ASP A 65 -0.69 1.04 -6.48
C ASP A 65 0.27 2.08 -7.09
N GLN A 66 0.44 3.24 -6.46
CA GLN A 66 1.45 4.23 -6.84
C GLN A 66 2.88 3.68 -6.70
N ALA A 67 3.19 2.99 -5.59
CA ALA A 67 4.50 2.39 -5.38
C ALA A 67 4.80 1.25 -6.38
N GLU A 68 3.79 0.48 -6.79
CA GLU A 68 3.92 -0.55 -7.83
C GLU A 68 4.09 0.07 -9.23
N SER A 69 3.31 1.10 -9.57
CA SER A 69 3.40 1.82 -10.85
C SER A 69 4.77 2.47 -11.06
N GLN A 70 5.30 3.16 -10.04
CA GLN A 70 6.64 3.79 -10.10
C GLN A 70 7.75 2.78 -10.40
N ARG A 71 7.66 1.55 -9.85
CA ARG A 71 8.63 0.49 -10.11
C ARG A 71 8.56 -0.04 -11.54
N VAL A 72 7.37 -0.11 -12.13
CA VAL A 72 7.18 -0.54 -13.52
C VAL A 72 7.79 0.50 -14.47
N HIS A 73 7.53 1.79 -14.23
CA HIS A 73 8.10 2.87 -15.04
C HIS A 73 9.63 2.86 -15.02
N GLN A 74 10.27 2.69 -13.85
CA GLN A 74 11.73 2.59 -13.75
C GLN A 74 12.33 1.45 -14.59
N ARG A 75 11.71 0.27 -14.60
CA ARG A 75 12.18 -0.86 -15.42
C ARG A 75 12.02 -0.62 -16.91
N ILE A 76 10.95 0.08 -17.31
CA ILE A 76 10.72 0.43 -18.71
C ILE A 76 11.74 1.46 -19.17
N ASP A 77 12.05 2.46 -18.32
CA ASP A 77 13.07 3.46 -18.60
C ASP A 77 14.45 2.81 -18.71
N GLU A 78 14.81 1.92 -17.79
CA GLU A 78 16.06 1.13 -17.87
C GLU A 78 16.15 0.33 -19.18
N ALA A 79 15.10 -0.41 -19.54
CA ALA A 79 15.10 -1.21 -20.77
C ALA A 79 15.12 -0.34 -22.05
N ARG A 80 14.48 0.83 -22.04
CA ARG A 80 14.54 1.80 -23.14
C ARG A 80 15.92 2.42 -23.26
N MET A 81 16.54 2.78 -22.15
CA MET A 81 17.90 3.30 -22.12
C MET A 81 18.89 2.24 -22.63
N GLU A 82 18.74 0.98 -22.21
CA GLU A 82 19.57 -0.12 -22.70
C GLU A 82 19.41 -0.33 -24.21
N ARG A 83 18.19 -0.22 -24.75
CA ARG A 83 17.94 -0.26 -26.20
C ARG A 83 18.59 0.92 -26.94
N LEU A 84 18.46 2.13 -26.42
CA LEU A 84 19.09 3.32 -27.00
C LEU A 84 20.61 3.18 -27.00
N MET A 85 21.22 2.69 -25.91
CA MET A 85 22.65 2.44 -25.83
C MET A 85 23.11 1.32 -26.79
N ALA A 86 22.32 0.27 -26.97
CA ALA A 86 22.64 -0.83 -27.88
C ALA A 86 22.50 -0.45 -29.36
N GLU A 87 21.56 0.45 -29.70
CA GLU A 87 21.37 0.94 -31.05
C GLU A 87 22.37 2.06 -31.41
N TYR A 88 22.76 2.86 -30.41
CA TYR A 88 23.86 3.82 -30.49
C TYR A 88 25.18 3.15 -30.08
N ASP A 89 25.64 2.17 -30.86
CA ASP A 89 26.97 1.58 -30.70
C ASP A 89 28.00 2.38 -31.53
N PRO A 90 28.75 3.32 -30.92
CA PRO A 90 29.73 4.14 -31.63
C PRO A 90 30.89 3.31 -32.23
N LEU A 91 31.04 2.04 -31.87
CA LEU A 91 32.11 1.17 -32.36
C LEU A 91 31.85 0.64 -33.79
N LYS A 92 30.59 0.64 -34.26
CA LYS A 92 30.25 0.32 -35.66
C LYS A 92 30.25 1.53 -36.58
N ALA A 93 30.12 2.74 -36.05
CA ALA A 93 30.13 3.97 -36.84
C ALA A 93 31.55 4.45 -37.18
N ALA A 94 32.58 3.90 -36.51
CA ALA A 94 33.98 4.28 -36.66
C ALA A 94 34.84 3.24 -37.42
N GLN A 95 34.22 2.23 -38.05
CA GLN A 95 34.88 1.21 -38.87
C GLN A 95 34.29 1.19 -40.27
#